data_AF-A0A935F6Z9-F1
#
_entry.id   AF-A0A935F6Z9-F1
#
_cell.length_a   1.000
_cell.length_b   1.000
_cell.length_c   1.000
_cell.angle_alpha   90.00
_cell.angle_beta   90.00
_cell.angle_gamma   90.00
#
_symmetry.space_group_name_H-M   'P 1'
#
loop_
_entity.id
_entity.type
_entity.pdbx_description
1 polymer ?
#
loop_
_entity_poly.entity_id
_entity_poly.type
_entity_poly.pdbx_seq_one_letter_code
_entity_poly.pdbx_strand_id
1 'polypeptide(L)'
;MALSAEAGELLEIFQWLTEAQSRDLPPEAHAAASDEIADVLLYLIRLSDKLGIDPVAAANRKIVANAAKYPADKARGSSKKYTEL
;
A
#
# COMPACT_ATOMS: atom_id res chain seq x y z
N MET A 1 -12.85 2.39 12.33
CA MET A 1 -12.74 1.12 11.58
C MET A 1 -11.33 0.62 11.79
N ALA A 2 -11.13 -0.62 12.25
CA ALA A 2 -9.80 -1.07 12.68
C ALA A 2 -8.72 -0.94 11.59
N LEU A 3 -9.02 -1.33 10.34
CA LEU A 3 -8.10 -1.16 9.20
C LEU A 3 -7.52 0.25 9.03
N SER A 4 -8.35 1.30 9.24
CA SER A 4 -7.88 2.68 9.09
C SER A 4 -7.05 3.15 10.28
N ALA A 5 -7.23 2.53 11.46
CA ALA A 5 -6.41 2.80 12.64
C ALA A 5 -5.01 2.18 12.45
N GLU A 6 -4.92 0.90 12.09
CA GLU A 6 -3.61 0.23 11.87
C GLU A 6 -2.82 0.88 10.72
N ALA A 7 -3.51 1.32 9.67
CA ALA A 7 -2.86 2.08 8.60
C ALA A 7 -2.30 3.43 9.10
N GLY A 8 -2.93 4.03 10.12
CA GLY A 8 -2.43 5.21 10.80
C GLY A 8 -1.21 4.91 11.66
N GLU A 9 -1.25 3.84 12.46
CA GLU A 9 -0.14 3.37 13.29
C GLU A 9 1.09 3.04 12.42
N LEU A 10 0.89 2.35 11.29
CA LEU A 10 1.93 2.14 10.29
C LEU A 10 2.55 3.46 9.79
N LEU A 11 1.71 4.46 9.47
CA LEU A 11 2.19 5.75 8.96
C LEU A 11 2.91 6.57 10.03
N GLU A 12 2.56 6.41 11.30
CA GLU A 12 3.18 7.10 12.43
C GLU A 12 4.69 6.81 12.52
N ILE A 13 5.08 5.57 12.19
CA ILE A 13 6.50 5.14 12.16
C ILE A 13 7.32 5.98 11.17
N PHE A 14 6.70 6.42 10.07
CA PHE A 14 7.38 7.15 9.00
C PHE A 14 7.20 8.67 9.05
N GLN A 15 6.31 9.19 9.90
CA GLN A 15 5.79 10.56 9.82
C GLN A 15 6.88 11.66 9.89
N TRP A 16 7.98 11.40 10.59
CA TRP A 16 9.09 12.35 10.79
C TRP A 16 10.38 11.95 10.04
N LEU A 17 10.33 10.90 9.23
CA LEU A 17 11.49 10.40 8.50
C LEU A 17 11.66 11.11 7.17
N THR A 18 12.91 11.41 6.82
CA THR A 18 13.27 11.74 5.44
C THR A 18 13.19 10.49 4.55
N GLU A 19 13.16 10.68 3.22
CA GLU A 19 13.17 9.57 2.27
C GLU A 19 14.38 8.64 2.44
N ALA A 20 15.54 9.18 2.79
CA ALA A 20 16.73 8.37 3.04
C ALA A 20 16.55 7.50 4.30
N GLN A 21 16.01 8.07 5.37
CA GLN A 21 15.77 7.36 6.63
C GLN A 21 14.67 6.32 6.52
N SER A 22 13.62 6.57 5.73
CA SER A 22 12.53 5.59 5.55
C SER A 22 12.95 4.32 4.81
N ARG A 23 14.08 4.36 4.10
CA ARG A 23 14.66 3.21 3.39
C ARG A 23 15.61 2.38 4.26
N ASP A 24 16.09 2.94 5.36
CA ASP A 24 17.07 2.33 6.27
C ASP A 24 16.60 2.48 7.73
N LEU A 25 15.50 1.80 8.04
CA LEU A 25 14.92 1.84 9.38
C LEU A 25 15.84 1.14 10.38
N PRO A 26 16.00 1.69 11.61
CA PRO A 26 16.66 0.97 12.68
C PRO A 26 15.87 -0.33 13.01
N PRO A 27 16.51 -1.37 13.55
CA PRO A 27 15.89 -2.68 13.74
C PRO A 27 14.55 -2.65 14.51
N GLU A 28 14.42 -1.77 15.49
CA GLU A 28 13.21 -1.63 16.29
C GLU A 28 12.05 -0.99 15.51
N ALA A 29 12.29 0.10 14.78
CA ALA A 29 11.30 0.69 13.88
C ALA A 29 10.91 -0.26 12.72
N HIS A 30 11.85 -1.06 12.22
CA HIS A 30 11.55 -2.09 11.23
C HIS A 30 10.65 -3.19 11.80
N ALA A 31 10.89 -3.62 13.04
CA ALA A 31 10.03 -4.61 13.71
C ALA A 31 8.62 -4.05 13.90
N ALA A 32 8.49 -2.82 14.41
CA ALA A 32 7.20 -2.14 14.52
C ALA A 32 6.48 -2.04 13.17
N ALA A 33 7.19 -1.63 12.10
CA ALA A 33 6.59 -1.53 10.77
C ALA A 33 6.11 -2.91 10.26
N SER A 34 6.82 -3.99 10.59
CA SER A 34 6.42 -5.35 10.24
C SER A 34 5.12 -5.76 10.94
N ASP A 35 4.97 -5.40 12.22
CA ASP A 35 3.77 -5.71 13.00
C ASP A 35 2.56 -4.92 12.47
N GLU A 36 2.71 -3.62 12.23
CA GLU A 36 1.63 -2.79 11.68
C GLU A 36 1.22 -3.18 10.26
N ILE A 37 2.18 -3.60 9.42
CA ILE A 37 1.88 -4.18 8.10
C ILE A 37 1.04 -5.46 8.25
N ALA A 38 1.36 -6.31 9.23
CA ALA A 38 0.62 -7.53 9.48
C ALA A 38 -0.82 -7.21 9.93
N ASP A 39 -1.02 -6.22 10.80
CA ASP A 39 -2.34 -5.84 11.28
C ASP A 39 -3.23 -5.27 10.16
N VAL A 40 -2.67 -4.39 9.31
CA VAL A 40 -3.35 -3.92 8.09
C VAL A 40 -3.76 -5.10 7.20
N LEU A 41 -2.86 -6.06 6.98
CA LEU A 41 -3.12 -7.24 6.16
C LEU A 41 -4.23 -8.11 6.78
N LEU A 42 -4.19 -8.37 8.08
CA LEU A 42 -5.15 -9.21 8.78
C LEU A 42 -6.56 -8.61 8.73
N TYR A 43 -6.69 -7.29 8.95
CA TYR A 43 -7.98 -6.63 8.82
C TYR A 43 -8.48 -6.60 7.38
N LEU A 44 -7.58 -6.43 6.39
CA LEU A 44 -7.96 -6.48 4.98
C LEU A 44 -8.46 -7.89 4.58
N ILE A 45 -7.76 -8.95 5.02
CA ILE A 45 -8.18 -10.35 4.80
C ILE A 45 -9.56 -10.57 5.44
N ARG A 46 -9.74 -10.16 6.70
CA ARG A 46 -11.01 -10.32 7.40
C ARG A 46 -12.16 -9.58 6.72
N LEU A 47 -11.92 -8.35 6.26
CA LEU A 47 -12.92 -7.58 5.51
C LEU A 47 -13.26 -8.25 4.18
N SER A 48 -12.24 -8.76 3.48
CA SER A 48 -12.41 -9.46 2.20
C SER A 48 -13.26 -10.73 2.37
N ASP A 49 -12.99 -11.53 3.41
CA ASP A 49 -13.80 -12.69 3.78
C ASP A 49 -15.27 -12.32 4.02
N LYS A 50 -15.52 -11.27 4.82
CA LYS A 50 -16.89 -10.82 5.11
C LYS A 50 -17.65 -10.30 3.90
N LEU A 51 -16.95 -9.85 2.87
CA LEU A 51 -17.54 -9.36 1.63
C LEU A 51 -17.52 -10.39 0.49
N GLY A 52 -16.96 -11.59 0.71
CA GLY A 52 -16.79 -12.59 -0.34
C GLY A 52 -15.86 -12.13 -1.47
N ILE A 53 -14.88 -11.30 -1.15
CA ILE A 53 -13.90 -10.78 -2.11
C ILE A 53 -12.63 -11.63 -2.01
N ASP A 54 -12.13 -12.12 -3.15
CA ASP A 54 -10.76 -12.61 -3.26
C ASP A 54 -9.82 -11.40 -3.48
N PRO A 55 -8.99 -11.03 -2.49
CA PRO A 55 -8.14 -9.85 -2.60
C PRO A 55 -7.02 -10.03 -3.65
N VAL A 56 -6.55 -11.24 -3.88
CA VAL A 56 -5.50 -11.53 -4.88
C VAL A 56 -6.07 -11.41 -6.29
N ALA A 57 -7.24 -12.00 -6.54
CA ALA A 57 -7.93 -11.84 -7.82
C ALA A 57 -8.31 -10.38 -8.09
N ALA A 58 -8.76 -9.65 -7.05
CA ALA A 58 -9.06 -8.22 -7.16
C ALA A 58 -7.82 -7.39 -7.51
N ALA A 59 -6.67 -7.65 -6.88
CA ALA A 59 -5.40 -7.01 -7.17
C ALA A 59 -4.94 -7.27 -8.62
N ASN A 60 -5.00 -8.52 -9.09
CA ASN A 60 -4.65 -8.87 -10.47
C ASN A 60 -5.51 -8.15 -11.51
N ARG A 61 -6.83 -8.09 -11.32
CA ARG A 61 -7.73 -7.31 -12.19
C ARG A 61 -7.36 -5.82 -12.20
N LYS A 62 -6.99 -5.28 -11.04
CA LYS A 62 -6.59 -3.87 -10.90
C LYS A 62 -5.28 -3.57 -11.61
N ILE A 63 -4.29 -4.47 -11.55
CA ILE A 63 -3.01 -4.33 -12.26
C ILE A 63 -3.24 -4.21 -13.77
N VAL A 64 -4.05 -5.10 -14.34
CA VAL A 64 -4.40 -5.07 -15.78
C VAL A 64 -5.09 -3.74 -16.14
N ALA A 65 -6.06 -3.32 -15.33
CA ALA A 65 -6.77 -2.05 -15.54
C ALA A 65 -5.84 -0.82 -15.41
N ASN A 66 -4.85 -0.87 -14.51
CA ASN A 66 -3.86 0.19 -14.34
C ASN A 66 -2.90 0.25 -15.52
N ALA A 67 -2.46 -0.88 -16.06
CA ALA A 67 -1.59 -0.92 -17.25
C ALA A 67 -2.26 -0.28 -18.47
N ALA A 68 -3.58 -0.47 -18.64
CA ALA A 68 -4.34 0.21 -19.69
C ALA A 68 -4.46 1.73 -19.47
N LYS A 69 -4.54 2.17 -18.22
CA LYS A 69 -4.61 3.61 -17.87
C LYS A 69 -3.26 4.31 -17.93
N TYR A 70 -2.18 3.61 -17.61
CA TYR A 70 -0.83 4.15 -17.55
C TYR A 70 0.10 3.35 -18.48
N PRO A 71 0.02 3.56 -19.82
CA PRO A 71 0.91 2.90 -20.76
C PRO A 71 2.37 3.22 -20.45
N ALA A 72 3.24 2.21 -20.48
CA ALA A 72 4.64 2.35 -20.04
C ALA A 72 5.43 3.35 -20.90
N ASP A 73 5.10 3.49 -22.18
CA ASP A 73 5.68 4.45 -23.11
C ASP A 73 5.33 5.91 -22.77
N LYS A 74 4.22 6.15 -22.05
CA LYS A 74 3.73 7.50 -21.68
C LYS A 74 3.93 7.83 -20.21
N ALA A 75 3.86 6.83 -19.34
CA ALA A 75 3.82 7.02 -17.89
C ALA A 75 5.17 6.81 -17.18
N ARG A 76 6.18 6.20 -17.83
CA ARG A 76 7.45 5.87 -17.16
C ARG A 76 8.17 7.15 -16.69
N GLY A 77 8.41 7.23 -15.38
CA GLY A 77 9.05 8.40 -14.75
C GLY A 77 8.11 9.59 -14.53
N SER A 78 6.80 9.44 -14.79
CA SER A 78 5.79 10.48 -14.61
C SER A 78 4.78 10.07 -13.54
N SER A 79 4.53 10.96 -12.57
CA SER A 79 3.45 10.81 -11.59
C SER A 79 2.13 11.44 -12.04
N LYS A 80 2.08 11.99 -13.26
CA LYS A 80 0.87 12.61 -13.82
C LYS A 80 -0.27 11.60 -13.89
N LYS A 81 -1.48 12.10 -13.68
CA LYS A 81 -2.68 11.27 -13.83
C LYS A 81 -2.86 10.89 -15.29
N TYR A 82 -3.46 9.74 -15.59
CA TYR A 82 -3.68 9.28 -16.97
C TYR A 82 -4.46 10.26 -17.87
N THR A 83 -5.21 11.20 -17.27
CA THR A 83 -5.90 12.29 -17.97
C THR A 83 -4.96 13.40 -18.45
N GLU A 84 -3.70 13.36 -18.04
CA GLU A 84 -2.65 14.36 -18.24
C GLU A 84 -1.37 13.74 -18.86
N LEU A 85 -1.45 12.46 -19.27
CA LEU A 85 -0.39 11.70 -19.94
C LEU A 85 -0.38 11.89 -21.45
#